data_AF-A0A2D5AAF5-F1
#
_entry.id   AF-A0A2D5AAF5-F1
#
_cell.length_a   1.000
_cell.length_b   1.000
_cell.length_c   1.000
_cell.angle_alpha   90.00
_cell.angle_beta   90.00
_cell.angle_gamma   90.00
#
_symmetry.space_group_name_H-M   'P 1'
#
loop_
_entity.id
_entity.type
_entity.pdbx_description
1 polymer ?
#
loop_
_entity_poly.entity_id
_entity_poly.type
_entity_poly.pdbx_seq_one_letter_code
_entity_poly.pdbx_strand_id
1 'polypeptide(L)'
;MDMSSRFFLKLLIIACFVEGMSTLVLFGVAMPMKYLAGQPEWVSVVGSLHGLLFIVAVVMFLVGRAVVPLTGRMTILGLVGAVLPFVFLYVDALLLRVLREMPPQDAS
;
A
#
# COMPACT_ATOMS: atom_id res chain seq x y z
N MET A 1 9.46 18.00 14.32
CA MET A 1 8.92 17.04 13.33
C MET A 1 7.43 17.31 13.25
N ASP A 2 6.96 17.77 12.09
CA ASP A 2 5.69 18.46 11.94
C ASP A 2 4.48 17.49 12.04
N MET A 3 3.34 18.00 12.50
CA MET A 3 2.05 17.31 12.63
C MET A 3 1.64 16.59 11.33
N SER A 4 2.04 17.17 10.20
CA SER A 4 1.84 16.65 8.85
C SER A 4 2.46 15.25 8.63
N SER A 5 3.62 14.94 9.23
CA SER A 5 4.32 13.67 9.01
C SER A 5 3.56 12.46 9.56
N ARG A 6 2.89 12.58 10.72
CA ARG A 6 2.09 11.48 11.29
C ARG A 6 0.83 11.23 10.48
N PHE A 7 0.18 12.29 10.03
CA PHE A 7 -0.98 12.19 9.14
C PHE A 7 -0.61 11.52 7.83
N PHE A 8 0.51 11.93 7.21
CA PHE A 8 1.05 11.31 6.01
C PHE A 8 1.30 9.80 6.21
N LEU A 9 1.91 9.40 7.33
CA LEU A 9 2.17 7.98 7.61
C LEU A 9 0.87 7.18 7.77
N LYS A 10 -0.15 7.73 8.44
CA LYS A 10 -1.47 7.08 8.55
C LYS A 10 -2.11 6.91 7.17
N LEU A 11 -2.05 7.93 6.32
CA LEU A 11 -2.52 7.84 4.94
C LEU A 11 -1.76 6.78 4.14
N LEU A 12 -0.43 6.71 4.29
CA LEU A 12 0.40 5.71 3.62
C LEU A 12 0.02 4.29 4.05
N ILE A 13 -0.24 4.06 5.34
CA ILE A 13 -0.72 2.79 5.87
C ILE A 13 -2.05 2.40 5.22
N ILE A 14 -3.02 3.32 5.21
CA ILE A 14 -4.34 3.07 4.59
C ILE A 14 -4.19 2.78 3.09
N ALA A 15 -3.40 3.59 2.37
CA ALA A 15 -3.16 3.39 0.94
C ALA A 15 -2.50 2.04 0.65
N CYS A 16 -1.49 1.64 1.44
CA CYS A 16 -0.82 0.36 1.31
C CYS A 16 -1.76 -0.82 1.59
N PHE A 17 -2.63 -0.71 2.59
CA PHE A 17 -3.62 -1.74 2.91
C PHE A 17 -4.68 -1.86 1.79
N VAL A 18 -5.25 -0.74 1.34
CA VAL A 18 -6.24 -0.72 0.25
C VAL A 18 -5.64 -1.28 -1.02
N GLU A 19 -4.40 -0.90 -1.34
CA GLU A 19 -3.71 -1.42 -2.52
C GLU A 19 -3.45 -2.93 -2.41
N GLY A 20 -2.90 -3.39 -1.29
CA GLY A 20 -2.67 -4.83 -1.08
C GLY A 20 -3.95 -5.66 -1.15
N MET A 21 -5.06 -5.13 -0.64
CA MET A 21 -6.38 -5.74 -0.82
C MET A 21 -6.82 -5.75 -2.29
N SER A 22 -6.54 -4.69 -3.04
CA SER A 22 -6.84 -4.62 -4.48
C SER A 22 -6.02 -5.66 -5.27
N THR A 23 -4.76 -5.89 -4.90
CA THR A 23 -3.91 -6.96 -5.44
C THR A 23 -4.52 -8.34 -5.17
N LEU A 24 -5.02 -8.58 -3.95
CA LEU A 24 -5.70 -9.84 -3.61
C LEU A 24 -7.00 -10.02 -4.41
N VAL A 25 -7.78 -8.97 -4.64
CA VAL A 25 -9.00 -9.04 -5.46
C VAL A 25 -8.63 -9.28 -6.93
N LEU A 26 -7.60 -8.63 -7.46
CA LEU A 26 -7.15 -8.81 -8.84
C LEU A 26 -6.71 -10.27 -9.09
N PHE A 27 -5.79 -10.78 -8.28
CA PHE A 27 -5.26 -12.13 -8.48
C PHE A 27 -6.16 -13.24 -7.94
N GLY A 28 -6.87 -12.99 -6.84
CA GLY A 28 -7.71 -13.98 -6.17
C GLY A 28 -9.15 -14.05 -6.67
N VAL A 29 -9.64 -13.01 -7.36
CA VAL A 29 -11.02 -12.97 -7.90
C VAL A 29 -11.03 -12.71 -9.40
N ALA A 30 -10.46 -11.60 -9.86
CA ALA A 30 -10.59 -11.22 -11.28
C ALA A 30 -9.88 -12.21 -12.21
N MET A 31 -8.69 -12.70 -11.84
CA MET A 31 -7.98 -13.72 -12.63
C MET A 31 -8.75 -15.06 -12.69
N PRO A 32 -9.26 -15.63 -11.58
CA PRO A 32 -10.16 -16.78 -11.65
C PRO A 32 -11.41 -16.54 -12.50
N MET A 33 -12.05 -15.37 -12.42
CA MET A 33 -13.21 -15.06 -13.26
C MET A 33 -12.86 -15.06 -14.76
N LYS A 34 -11.68 -14.56 -15.13
CA LYS A 34 -11.19 -14.61 -16.52
C LYS A 34 -11.01 -16.05 -17.02
N TYR A 35 -10.37 -16.92 -16.23
CA TYR A 35 -10.01 -18.27 -16.70
C TYR A 35 -11.11 -19.32 -16.48
N LEU A 36 -11.87 -19.24 -15.39
CA LEU A 36 -12.88 -20.23 -15.03
C LEU A 36 -14.28 -19.87 -15.56
N ALA A 37 -14.64 -18.60 -15.51
CA ALA A 37 -15.96 -18.12 -15.93
C ALA A 37 -15.95 -17.49 -17.34
N GLY A 38 -14.77 -17.33 -17.96
CA GLY A 38 -14.63 -16.74 -19.29
C GLY A 38 -15.01 -15.25 -19.33
N GLN A 39 -14.95 -14.54 -18.20
CA GLN A 39 -15.35 -13.13 -18.06
C GLN A 39 -14.11 -12.23 -17.90
N PRO A 40 -13.44 -11.83 -19.00
CA PRO A 40 -12.23 -11.01 -18.94
C PRO A 40 -12.49 -9.57 -18.48
N GLU A 41 -13.73 -9.09 -18.51
CA GLU A 41 -14.12 -7.73 -18.11
C GLU A 41 -13.76 -7.41 -16.65
N TRP A 42 -13.78 -8.39 -15.76
CA TRP A 42 -13.37 -8.23 -14.36
C TRP A 42 -11.91 -7.82 -14.24
N VAL A 43 -11.03 -8.40 -15.07
CA VAL A 43 -9.61 -8.05 -15.08
C VAL A 43 -9.42 -6.63 -15.62
N SER A 44 -10.20 -6.20 -16.60
CA SER A 44 -10.13 -4.83 -17.12
C SER A 44 -10.51 -3.80 -16.07
N VAL A 45 -11.63 -4.01 -15.34
CA VAL A 45 -12.11 -3.06 -14.32
C VAL A 45 -11.23 -3.09 -13.08
N VAL A 46 -11.02 -4.28 -12.49
CA VAL A 46 -10.21 -4.43 -11.26
C VAL A 46 -8.74 -4.11 -11.53
N GLY A 47 -8.21 -4.52 -12.67
CA GLY A 47 -6.83 -4.24 -13.06
C GLY A 47 -6.57 -2.74 -13.26
N SER A 48 -7.53 -2.00 -13.82
CA SER A 48 -7.43 -0.54 -13.96
C SER A 48 -7.48 0.17 -12.60
N LEU A 49 -8.37 -0.29 -11.70
CA LEU A 49 -8.45 0.23 -10.33
C LEU A 49 -7.17 -0.05 -9.54
N HIS A 50 -6.67 -1.28 -9.61
CA HIS A 50 -5.40 -1.68 -9.00
C HIS A 50 -4.23 -0.86 -9.57
N GLY A 51 -4.14 -0.69 -10.89
CA GLY A 51 -3.08 0.11 -11.51
C GLY A 51 -3.06 1.56 -11.02
N LEU A 52 -4.22 2.18 -10.79
CA LEU A 52 -4.31 3.51 -10.19
C LEU A 52 -3.80 3.51 -8.74
N LEU A 53 -4.27 2.55 -7.92
CA LEU A 53 -3.86 2.40 -6.53
C LEU A 53 -2.35 2.12 -6.40
N PHE A 54 -1.80 1.30 -7.29
CA PHE A 54 -0.38 1.01 -7.39
C PHE A 54 0.43 2.29 -7.59
N ILE A 55 0.05 3.14 -8.56
CA ILE A 55 0.74 4.40 -8.82
C ILE A 55 0.68 5.32 -7.60
N VAL A 56 -0.48 5.43 -6.95
CA VAL A 56 -0.61 6.23 -5.71
C VAL A 56 0.32 5.70 -4.63
N ALA A 57 0.34 4.38 -4.39
CA ALA A 57 1.22 3.76 -3.40
C ALA A 57 2.70 4.02 -3.71
N VAL A 58 3.13 3.85 -4.97
CA VAL A 58 4.51 4.14 -5.42
C VAL A 58 4.88 5.58 -5.12
N VAL A 59 4.04 6.55 -5.52
CA VAL A 59 4.30 7.98 -5.28
C VAL A 59 4.39 8.27 -3.79
N MET A 60 3.48 7.73 -2.98
CA MET A 60 3.50 7.93 -1.53
C MET A 60 4.74 7.32 -0.87
N PHE A 61 5.22 6.16 -1.32
CA PHE A 61 6.48 5.58 -0.83
C PHE A 61 7.70 6.44 -1.20
N LEU A 62 7.74 6.98 -2.42
CA LEU A 62 8.83 7.85 -2.87
C LEU A 62 8.84 9.19 -2.13
N VAL A 63 7.69 9.87 -2.04
CA VAL A 63 7.54 11.12 -1.28
C VAL A 63 7.79 10.87 0.21
N GLY A 64 7.32 9.74 0.74
CA GLY A 64 7.48 9.37 2.14
C GLY A 64 8.94 9.34 2.59
N ARG A 65 9.90 9.02 1.71
CA ARG A 65 11.34 9.06 2.04
C ARG A 65 11.83 10.45 2.49
N ALA A 66 11.15 11.51 2.08
CA ALA A 66 11.49 12.89 2.48
C ALA A 66 10.63 13.40 3.65
N VAL A 67 9.46 12.79 3.91
CA VAL A 67 8.44 13.32 4.84
C VAL A 67 8.36 12.52 6.15
N VAL A 68 8.70 11.23 6.11
CA VAL A 68 8.62 10.28 7.22
C VAL A 68 9.90 9.41 7.26
N PRO A 69 10.27 8.82 8.41
CA PRO A 69 11.51 8.06 8.57
C PRO A 69 11.42 6.66 7.92
N LEU A 70 11.15 6.61 6.61
CA LEU A 70 11.17 5.37 5.84
C LEU A 70 12.60 5.03 5.45
N THR A 71 13.03 3.81 5.79
CA THR A 71 14.31 3.29 5.30
C THR A 71 14.20 2.89 3.83
N GLY A 72 15.34 2.82 3.12
CA GLY A 72 15.36 2.33 1.74
C GLY A 72 14.80 0.91 1.62
N ARG A 73 15.07 0.06 2.62
CA ARG A 73 14.52 -1.30 2.71
C ARG A 73 12.99 -1.29 2.82
N MET A 74 12.42 -0.43 3.67
CA MET A 74 10.96 -0.28 3.79
C MET A 74 10.32 0.15 2.47
N THR A 75 10.97 1.07 1.75
CA THR A 75 10.48 1.55 0.45
C THR A 75 10.46 0.41 -0.56
N ILE A 76 11.57 -0.33 -0.71
CA ILE A 76 11.65 -1.47 -1.64
C ILE A 76 10.62 -2.54 -1.27
N LEU A 77 10.49 -2.88 0.01
CA LEU A 77 9.49 -3.84 0.47
C LEU A 77 8.07 -3.36 0.19
N GLY A 78 7.79 -2.05 0.32
CA GLY A 78 6.51 -1.45 -0.04
C GLY A 78 6.18 -1.60 -1.52
N LEU A 79 7.14 -1.33 -2.40
CA LEU A 79 6.98 -1.49 -3.84
C LEU A 79 6.76 -2.96 -4.24
N VAL A 80 7.54 -3.88 -3.65
CA VAL A 80 7.35 -5.32 -3.83
C VAL A 80 6.00 -5.77 -3.29
N GLY A 81 5.59 -5.22 -2.15
CA GLY A 81 4.31 -5.48 -1.49
C GLY A 81 3.09 -5.05 -2.29
N ALA A 82 3.22 -4.03 -3.12
CA ALA A 82 2.15 -3.59 -4.00
C ALA A 82 1.93 -4.57 -5.18
N VAL A 83 2.97 -5.28 -5.63
CA VAL A 83 2.88 -6.23 -6.75
C VAL A 83 2.57 -7.65 -6.29
N LEU A 84 3.20 -8.11 -5.20
CA LEU A 84 3.09 -9.49 -4.74
C LEU A 84 1.98 -9.65 -3.69
N PRO A 85 1.10 -10.65 -3.84
CA PRO A 85 0.05 -10.90 -2.87
C PRO A 85 0.66 -11.23 -1.50
N PHE A 86 -0.04 -10.84 -0.44
CA PHE A 86 0.33 -11.04 0.98
C PHE A 86 1.57 -10.30 1.49
N VAL A 87 2.48 -9.86 0.62
CA VAL A 87 3.69 -9.12 1.05
C VAL A 87 3.33 -7.78 1.69
N PHE A 88 2.24 -7.13 1.24
CA PHE A 88 1.72 -5.90 1.85
C PHE A 88 1.41 -6.04 3.35
N LEU A 89 1.02 -7.22 3.84
CA LEU A 89 0.73 -7.44 5.28
C LEU A 89 2.00 -7.26 6.14
N TYR A 90 3.15 -7.68 5.62
CA TYR A 90 4.43 -7.46 6.28
C TYR A 90 4.84 -5.98 6.26
N VAL A 91 4.61 -5.31 5.14
CA VAL A 91 4.87 -3.87 4.99
C VAL A 91 3.99 -3.06 5.95
N ASP A 92 2.71 -3.40 6.06
CA ASP A 92 1.75 -2.74 6.95
C ASP A 92 2.20 -2.84 8.42
N ALA A 93 2.59 -4.04 8.87
CA ALA A 93 3.14 -4.24 10.21
C ALA A 93 4.40 -3.40 10.47
N LEU A 94 5.24 -3.22 9.45
CA LEU A 94 6.46 -2.41 9.53
C LEU A 94 6.15 -0.90 9.59
N LEU A 95 5.19 -0.42 8.81
CA LEU A 95 4.73 0.98 8.85
C LEU A 95 4.04 1.30 10.18
N LEU A 96 3.25 0.37 10.72
CA LEU A 96 2.61 0.52 12.03
C LEU A 96 3.62 0.60 13.18
N ARG A 97 4.76 -0.10 13.09
CA ARG A 97 5.86 0.06 14.07
C ARG A 97 6.42 1.47 14.03
N VAL A 98 6.70 1.99 12.84
CA VAL A 98 7.18 3.37 12.68
C VAL A 98 6.18 4.39 13.23
N LEU A 99 4.87 4.17 13.02
CA LEU A 99 3.85 5.06 13.57
C LEU A 99 3.83 5.07 15.11
N ARG A 100 4.03 3.90 15.74
CA ARG A 100 4.07 3.77 17.22
C ARG A 100 5.32 4.39 17.83
N GLU A 101 6.45 4.31 17.12
CA GLU A 101 7.72 4.89 17.57
C GLU A 101 7.74 6.42 17.46
N MET A 102 6.83 7.03 16.67
CA MET A 102 6.66 8.48 16.68
C MET A 102 5.97 8.95 17.97
N PRO A 103 6.36 10.07 18.60
CA PRO A 103 5.72 10.58 19.81
C PRO A 103 4.23 10.92 19.58
N PRO A 104 3.33 10.65 20.56
CA PRO A 104 1.90 10.95 20.48
C PRO A 104 1.59 12.42 20.17
N GLN A 105 0.42 12.66 19.57
CA GLN A 105 -0.02 13.98 19.09
C GLN A 105 -0.36 14.95 20.25
N ASP A 106 -0.57 14.39 21.44
CA ASP A 106 -1.09 14.97 22.68
C ASP A 106 -0.01 15.13 23.77
N ALA A 107 1.26 14.91 23.43
CA ALA A 107 2.39 15.00 24.36
C ALA A 107 3.06 16.40 24.42
N SER A 108 2.36 17.46 24.01
CA SER A 108 2.81 18.86 24.06
C SER A 108 1.94 19.70 24.99
#